data_AF-A0A4R8M9C9-F1
#
_entry.id   AF-A0A4R8M9C9-F1
#
_cell.length_a   1.000
_cell.length_b   1.000
_cell.length_c   1.000
_cell.angle_alpha   90.00
_cell.angle_beta   90.00
_cell.angle_gamma   90.00
#
_symmetry.space_group_name_H-M   'P 1'
#
loop_
_entity.id
_entity.type
_entity.pdbx_description
1 polymer ?
#
loop_
_entity_poly.entity_id
_entity_poly.type
_entity_poly.pdbx_seq_one_letter_code
_entity_poly.pdbx_strand_id
1 'polypeptide(L)'
;MTVSRAFVKENEDQESYLEWQKLLRDREELLRILEKKKKYLQDDPAAAKIPEKKRKEMAAKYEAEAEEVRRLLEEMLEETRTP
;
A
#
# COMPACT_ATOMS: atom_id res chain seq x y z
N MET A 1 -25.12 -4.70 -34.59
CA MET A 1 -24.95 -5.74 -33.55
C MET A 1 -25.12 -5.07 -32.20
N THR A 2 -26.26 -5.27 -31.54
CA THR A 2 -26.56 -4.74 -30.20
C THR A 2 -25.86 -5.62 -29.18
N VAL A 3 -24.76 -5.13 -28.60
CA VAL A 3 -24.10 -5.80 -27.48
C VAL A 3 -25.02 -5.65 -26.26
N SER A 4 -25.40 -6.77 -25.64
CA SER A 4 -26.29 -6.75 -24.48
C SER A 4 -25.69 -5.92 -23.35
N ARG A 5 -26.45 -4.99 -22.77
CA ARG A 5 -26.06 -4.17 -21.61
C ARG A 5 -25.51 -4.98 -20.43
N ALA A 6 -25.97 -6.22 -20.27
CA ALA A 6 -25.47 -7.15 -19.27
C ALA A 6 -23.99 -7.53 -19.48
N PHE A 7 -23.56 -7.75 -20.74
CA PHE A 7 -22.17 -8.05 -21.07
C PHE A 7 -21.25 -6.85 -20.88
N VAL A 8 -21.74 -5.63 -21.11
CA VAL A 8 -20.95 -4.41 -20.88
C VAL A 8 -20.72 -4.21 -19.38
N LYS A 9 -21.78 -4.38 -18.57
CA LYS A 9 -21.70 -4.24 -17.11
C LYS A 9 -20.78 -5.29 -16.46
N GLU A 10 -20.87 -6.56 -16.88
CA GLU A 10 -20.02 -7.65 -16.38
C GLU A 10 -18.53 -7.40 -16.66
N ASN A 11 -18.21 -6.78 -17.81
CA ASN A 11 -16.84 -6.44 -18.18
C ASN A 11 -16.31 -5.23 -17.38
N GLU A 12 -17.13 -4.21 -17.14
CA GLU A 12 -16.79 -3.05 -16.30
C GLU A 12 -16.57 -3.45 -14.83
N ASP A 13 -17.41 -4.36 -14.31
CA ASP A 13 -17.29 -4.90 -12.95
C ASP A 13 -15.98 -5.73 -12.80
N GLN A 14 -15.62 -6.48 -13.84
CA GLN A 14 -14.37 -7.26 -13.87
C GLN A 14 -13.12 -6.37 -13.94
N GLU A 15 -13.13 -5.32 -14.78
CA GLU A 15 -12.03 -4.36 -14.87
C GLU A 15 -11.82 -3.64 -13.52
N SER A 16 -12.90 -3.17 -12.90
CA SER A 16 -12.88 -2.50 -11.59
C SER A 16 -12.29 -3.40 -10.50
N TYR A 17 -12.66 -4.68 -10.50
CA TYR A 17 -12.11 -5.64 -9.54
C TYR A 17 -10.60 -5.90 -9.73
N LEU A 18 -10.13 -5.99 -10.97
CA LEU A 18 -8.71 -6.16 -11.28
C LEU A 18 -7.88 -4.93 -10.87
N GLU A 19 -8.42 -3.73 -11.11
CA GLU A 19 -7.79 -2.48 -10.66
C GLU A 19 -7.70 -2.42 -9.14
N TRP A 20 -8.76 -2.78 -8.43
CA TRP A 20 -8.77 -2.88 -6.98
C TRP A 20 -7.71 -3.88 -6.47
N GLN A 21 -7.63 -5.08 -7.06
CA GLN A 21 -6.61 -6.08 -6.67
C GLN A 21 -5.19 -5.57 -6.90
N LYS A 22 -4.94 -4.87 -8.00
CA LYS A 22 -3.63 -4.27 -8.29
C LYS A 22 -3.29 -3.20 -7.26
N LEU A 23 -4.22 -2.31 -6.96
CA LEU A 23 -4.03 -1.25 -5.97
C LEU A 23 -3.75 -1.83 -4.57
N LEU A 24 -4.45 -2.90 -4.19
CA LEU A 24 -4.22 -3.59 -2.93
C LEU A 24 -2.78 -4.11 -2.85
N ARG A 25 -2.32 -4.85 -3.88
CA ARG A 25 -0.95 -5.38 -3.93
C ARG A 25 0.12 -4.29 -3.92
N ASP A 26 -0.12 -3.20 -4.66
CA ASP A 26 0.82 -2.07 -4.71
C ASP A 26 0.96 -1.40 -3.32
N ARG A 27 -0.15 -1.29 -2.57
CA ARG A 27 -0.14 -0.76 -1.18
C ARG A 27 0.53 -1.74 -0.21
N GLU A 28 0.28 -3.04 -0.32
CA GLU A 28 0.96 -4.07 0.50
C GLU A 28 2.48 -4.04 0.28
N GLU A 29 2.94 -3.96 -0.98
CA GLU A 29 4.36 -3.89 -1.29
C GLU A 29 4.97 -2.56 -0.81
N LEU A 30 4.25 -1.45 -0.93
CA LEU A 30 4.69 -0.17 -0.37
C LEU A 30 4.88 -0.27 1.14
N LEU A 31 3.93 -0.84 1.87
CA LEU A 31 4.03 -1.05 3.32
C LEU A 31 5.28 -1.86 3.67
N ARG A 32 5.50 -2.97 2.96
CA ARG A 32 6.67 -3.83 3.14
C ARG A 32 7.99 -3.08 2.92
N ILE A 33 8.05 -2.23 1.89
CA ILE A 33 9.23 -1.40 1.59
C ILE A 33 9.48 -0.39 2.72
N LEU A 34 8.44 0.27 3.23
CA LEU A 34 8.56 1.24 4.31
C LEU A 34 9.07 0.59 5.60
N GLU A 35 8.52 -0.57 5.97
CA GLU A 35 8.99 -1.36 7.11
C GLU A 35 10.45 -1.80 6.96
N LYS A 36 10.83 -2.25 5.76
CA LYS A 36 12.21 -2.63 5.46
C LYS A 36 13.16 -1.44 5.58
N LYS A 37 12.75 -0.25 5.10
CA LYS A 37 13.54 0.99 5.23
C LYS A 37 13.69 1.43 6.68
N LYS A 38 12.61 1.37 7.47
CA LYS A 38 12.67 1.64 8.92
C LYS A 38 13.63 0.67 9.61
N LYS A 39 13.50 -0.62 9.34
CA LYS A 39 14.36 -1.66 9.91
C LYS A 39 15.84 -1.45 9.55
N TYR A 40 16.13 -1.08 8.30
CA TYR A 40 17.49 -0.72 7.89
C TYR A 40 18.07 0.42 8.75
N LEU A 41 17.29 1.47 9.03
CA LEU A 41 17.76 2.59 9.84
C LEU A 41 18.03 2.22 11.32
N GLN A 42 17.36 1.19 11.82
CA GLN A 42 17.45 0.73 13.21
C GLN A 42 18.54 -0.33 13.42
N ASP A 43 18.58 -1.32 12.54
CA ASP A 43 19.32 -2.57 12.76
C ASP A 43 20.59 -2.67 11.90
N ASP A 44 20.69 -1.95 10.79
CA ASP A 44 21.80 -2.10 9.85
C ASP A 44 23.04 -1.28 10.28
N PRO A 45 24.22 -1.90 10.47
CA PRO A 45 25.46 -1.17 10.78
C PRO A 45 25.84 -0.11 9.73
N ALA A 46 25.47 -0.29 8.47
CA ALA A 46 25.71 0.69 7.41
C ALA A 46 24.92 1.98 7.64
N ALA A 47 23.74 1.90 8.29
CA ALA A 47 22.97 3.07 8.66
C ALA A 47 23.69 3.93 9.72
N ALA A 48 24.65 3.39 10.47
CA ALA A 48 25.45 4.18 11.43
C ALA A 48 26.26 5.31 10.77
N LYS A 49 26.50 5.24 9.46
CA LYS A 49 27.11 6.33 8.68
C LYS A 49 26.20 7.55 8.53
N ILE A 50 24.89 7.40 8.77
CA ILE A 50 23.90 8.47 8.73
C ILE A 50 23.85 9.13 10.12
N PRO A 51 23.90 10.48 10.22
CA PRO A 51 23.77 11.19 11.48
C PRO A 51 22.53 10.74 12.26
N GLU A 52 22.67 10.52 13.57
CA GLU A 52 21.60 9.96 14.41
C GLU A 52 20.30 10.76 14.32
N LYS A 53 20.38 12.09 14.36
CA LYS A 53 19.22 12.97 14.21
C LYS A 53 18.48 12.71 12.89
N LYS A 54 19.21 12.61 11.78
CA LYS A 54 18.64 12.32 10.46
C LYS A 54 18.04 10.92 10.40
N ARG A 55 18.66 9.91 11.03
CA ARG A 55 18.07 8.56 11.12
C ARG A 55 16.73 8.57 11.85
N LYS A 56 16.64 9.28 12.97
CA LYS A 56 15.39 9.40 13.75
C LYS A 56 14.30 10.10 12.94
N GLU A 57 14.63 11.19 12.26
CA GLU A 57 13.70 11.91 11.37
C GLU A 57 13.20 11.02 10.23
N MET A 58 14.10 10.29 9.56
CA MET A 58 13.72 9.36 8.48
C MET A 58 12.89 8.17 8.99
N ALA A 59 13.25 7.61 10.14
CA ALA A 59 12.50 6.50 10.74
C ALA A 59 11.09 6.93 11.14
N ALA A 60 10.94 8.13 11.74
CA ALA A 60 9.63 8.70 12.07
C ALA A 60 8.79 8.96 10.81
N LYS A 61 9.42 9.44 9.73
CA LYS A 61 8.73 9.61 8.45
C LYS A 61 8.24 8.28 7.87
N TYR A 62 9.08 7.25 7.84
CA TYR A 62 8.67 5.93 7.35
C TYR A 62 7.61 5.28 8.22
N GLU A 63 7.63 5.54 9.53
CA GLU A 63 6.56 5.08 10.43
C GLU A 63 5.22 5.74 10.08
N ALA A 64 5.19 7.07 9.97
CA ALA A 64 3.97 7.80 9.63
C ALA A 64 3.42 7.38 8.25
N GLU A 65 4.29 7.21 7.25
CA GLU A 65 3.89 6.70 5.94
C GLU A 65 3.35 5.27 6.02
N ALA A 66 3.95 4.40 6.84
CA ALA A 66 3.48 3.02 7.01
C ALA A 66 2.12 2.96 7.72
N GLU A 67 1.88 3.80 8.73
CA GLU A 67 0.59 3.92 9.41
C GLU A 67 -0.51 4.37 8.45
N GLU A 68 -0.22 5.36 7.59
CA GLU A 68 -1.15 5.82 6.57
C GLU A 68 -1.49 4.71 5.57
N VAL A 69 -0.48 3.98 5.08
CA VAL A 69 -0.71 2.87 4.15
C VAL A 69 -1.51 1.74 4.82
N ARG A 70 -1.27 1.45 6.10
CA ARG A 70 -2.08 0.48 6.87
C ARG A 70 -3.53 0.90 6.95
N ARG A 71 -3.81 2.18 7.22
CA ARG A 71 -5.18 2.71 7.24
C ARG A 71 -5.86 2.56 5.87
N LEU A 72 -5.16 2.90 4.79
CA LEU A 72 -5.69 2.74 3.42
C LEU A 72 -5.94 1.29 3.04
N LEU A 73 -5.12 0.35 3.51
CA LEU A 73 -5.35 -1.09 3.31
C LEU A 73 -6.57 -1.56 4.10
N GLU A 74 -6.74 -1.10 5.34
CA GLU A 74 -7.90 -1.40 6.16
C GLU A 74 -9.20 -0.88 5.52
N GLU A 75 -9.21 0.39 5.09
CA GLU A 75 -10.35 1.01 4.37
C GLU A 75 -10.72 0.19 3.11
N MET A 76 -9.75 -0.22 2.28
CA MET A 76 -10.02 -1.05 1.09
C MET A 76 -10.61 -2.43 1.42
N LEU A 77 -10.15 -3.05 2.50
CA LEU A 77 -10.62 -4.35 2.95
C LEU A 77 -11.99 -4.28 3.63
N GLU A 78 -12.33 -3.13 4.21
CA GLU A 78 -13.68 -2.86 4.74
C GLU A 78 -14.69 -2.59 3.62
N GLU A 79 -14.31 -1.80 2.60
CA GLU A 79 -15.17 -1.54 1.43
C GLU A 79 -15.61 -2.82 0.71
N THR A 80 -14.74 -3.84 0.68
CA THR A 80 -15.05 -5.15 0.08
C THR A 80 -15.92 -6.07 0.98
N ARG A 81 -16.08 -5.74 2.27
CA ARG A 81 -16.93 -6.47 3.21
C ARG A 81 -18.36 -5.95 3.28
N THR A 82 -18.61 -4.73 2.80
CA THR A 82 -19.96 -4.19 2.65
C THR A 82 -20.60 -4.70 1.35
N PRO A 83 -21.73 -5.43 1.44
CA PRO A 83 -22.42 -6.02 0.29
C PRO A 83 -23.12 -5.00 -0.62
#